data_AF-A0A455T180-F1
#
_entry.id   AF-A0A455T180-F1
#
_cell.length_a   1.000
_cell.length_b   1.000
_cell.length_c   1.000
_cell.angle_alpha   90.00
_cell.angle_beta   90.00
_cell.angle_gamma   90.00
#
_symmetry.space_group_name_H-M   'P 1'
#
loop_
_entity.id
_entity.type
_entity.pdbx_description
1 polymer ?
#
loop_
_entity_poly.entity_id
_entity_poly.type
_entity_poly.pdbx_seq_one_letter_code
_entity_poly.pdbx_strand_id
1 'polypeptide(L)'
;MAARRKPGLPALPPVQAGPILHATPLVERWFWHYWQRLGLPESELALLALTQDRREYQRWTGKRLNFMVLGCYCYLQFTGKVSSSVADRASGKPGQPEGRRASAMLPLPGFSEGPLSRPVAVTSEPPRHRHCIFIEPDMQPRSIEVTVAHELIHLADRVRGTPRRHRHHGYDSIAADEAAITGYDLEELRRLLHEESARREQLRRARAPLRYIYVCPNCGKEYPRARRYSRPVSCSLCDKAYNPRYRLLLARELL
;
A
#
# COMPACT_ATOMS: atom_id res chain seq x y z
N MET A 1 -6.33 -16.65 28.54
CA MET A 1 -7.20 -16.34 27.38
C MET A 1 -7.00 -14.89 26.98
N ALA A 2 -6.41 -14.60 25.82
CA ALA A 2 -6.19 -13.22 25.37
C ALA A 2 -7.41 -12.75 24.57
N ALA A 3 -8.08 -11.71 25.05
CA ALA A 3 -9.22 -11.10 24.39
C ALA A 3 -8.84 -10.65 22.97
N ARG A 4 -9.53 -11.19 21.96
CA ARG A 4 -9.51 -10.67 20.59
C ARG A 4 -10.06 -9.24 20.64
N ARG A 5 -9.18 -8.23 20.63
CA ARG A 5 -9.57 -6.86 20.29
C ARG A 5 -10.21 -6.90 18.91
N LYS A 6 -11.49 -6.54 18.81
CA LYS A 6 -12.13 -6.21 17.54
C LYS A 6 -11.25 -5.15 16.86
N PRO A 7 -10.88 -5.28 15.57
CA PRO A 7 -10.19 -4.21 14.88
C PRO A 7 -11.11 -3.00 14.93
N GLY A 8 -10.70 -1.96 15.66
CA GLY A 8 -11.37 -0.66 15.59
C GLY A 8 -11.35 -0.19 14.13
N LEU A 9 -12.38 0.56 13.74
CA LEU A 9 -12.36 1.27 12.46
C LEU A 9 -11.04 2.05 12.32
N PRO A 10 -10.46 2.16 11.11
CA PRO A 10 -9.25 2.92 10.91
C PRO A 10 -9.40 4.32 11.51
N ALA A 11 -8.51 4.69 12.42
CA ALA A 11 -8.52 6.02 12.99
C ALA A 11 -7.77 6.91 12.00
N LEU A 12 -8.52 7.64 11.18
CA LEU A 12 -7.99 8.45 10.09
C LEU A 12 -6.92 9.43 10.59
N PRO A 13 -5.94 9.79 9.74
CA PRO A 13 -5.04 10.87 10.06
C PRO A 13 -5.84 12.15 10.37
N PRO A 14 -5.47 12.93 11.41
CA PRO A 14 -6.17 14.16 11.75
C PRO A 14 -6.27 15.13 10.57
N VAL A 15 -7.21 16.07 10.64
CA VAL A 15 -7.29 17.17 9.68
C VAL A 15 -6.49 18.34 10.23
N GLN A 16 -5.49 18.79 9.48
CA GLN A 16 -4.67 19.96 9.80
C GLN A 16 -4.37 20.74 8.51
N ALA A 17 -3.88 21.97 8.65
CA ALA A 17 -3.66 22.88 7.52
C ALA A 17 -2.56 22.41 6.55
N GLY A 18 -1.58 21.65 7.06
CA GLY A 18 -0.46 21.10 6.27
C GLY A 18 -0.47 19.58 6.19
N PRO A 19 0.54 18.98 5.54
CA PRO A 19 0.68 17.53 5.53
C PRO A 19 1.01 17.02 6.93
N ILE A 20 0.63 15.78 7.22
CA ILE A 20 1.13 15.06 8.39
C ILE A 20 2.41 14.34 7.96
N LEU A 21 3.55 14.75 8.51
CA LEU A 21 4.84 14.12 8.24
C LEU A 21 5.40 13.57 9.56
N HIS A 22 5.25 12.25 9.75
CA HIS A 22 5.85 11.53 10.86
C HIS A 22 7.06 10.74 10.35
N ALA A 23 8.11 11.47 9.99
CA ALA A 23 9.25 10.93 9.28
C ALA A 23 10.58 11.51 9.77
N THR A 24 11.67 10.86 9.37
CA THR A 24 13.02 11.35 9.59
C THR A 24 13.33 12.54 8.68
N PRO A 25 14.29 13.41 9.05
CA PRO A 25 14.68 14.56 8.22
C PRO A 25 15.13 14.18 6.80
N LEU A 26 15.68 12.97 6.62
CA LEU A 26 16.07 12.46 5.31
C LEU A 26 14.85 12.22 4.40
N VAL A 27 13.79 11.59 4.93
CA VAL A 27 12.55 11.37 4.18
C VAL A 27 11.86 12.69 3.90
N GLU A 28 11.80 13.60 4.85
CA GLU A 28 11.19 14.92 4.64
C GLU A 28 11.90 15.72 3.54
N ARG A 29 13.24 15.70 3.54
CA ARG A 29 14.04 16.34 2.48
C ARG A 29 13.66 15.81 1.11
N TRP A 30 13.65 14.48 0.94
CA TRP A 30 13.30 13.87 -0.35
C TRP A 30 11.84 14.07 -0.72
N PHE A 31 10.95 14.04 0.28
CA PHE A 31 9.54 14.33 0.08
C PHE A 31 9.35 15.70 -0.56
N TRP A 32 9.95 16.76 0.01
CA TRP A 32 9.82 18.10 -0.54
C TRP A 32 10.52 18.26 -1.90
N HIS A 33 11.71 17.67 -2.06
CA HIS A 33 12.43 17.67 -3.34
C HIS A 33 11.57 17.11 -4.47
N TYR A 34 11.00 15.92 -4.27
CA TYR A 34 10.19 15.25 -5.30
C TYR A 34 8.78 15.81 -5.42
N TRP A 35 8.21 16.37 -4.35
CA TRP A 35 6.94 17.09 -4.42
C TRP A 35 7.03 18.25 -5.43
N GLN A 36 8.09 19.06 -5.32
CA GLN A 36 8.36 20.16 -6.23
C GLN A 36 8.67 19.65 -7.64
N ARG A 37 9.56 18.65 -7.76
CA ARG A 37 10.00 18.13 -9.07
C ARG A 37 8.87 17.48 -9.86
N LEU A 38 7.89 16.88 -9.19
CA LEU A 38 6.69 16.30 -9.82
C LEU A 38 5.58 17.33 -10.08
N GLY A 39 5.74 18.57 -9.61
CA GLY A 39 4.74 19.64 -9.76
C GLY A 39 3.42 19.31 -9.08
N LEU A 40 3.46 18.71 -7.89
CA LEU A 40 2.25 18.37 -7.14
C LEU A 40 1.58 19.64 -6.58
N PRO A 41 0.26 19.80 -6.74
CA PRO A 41 -0.43 21.01 -6.32
C PRO A 41 -0.52 21.11 -4.79
N GLU A 42 -0.29 22.31 -4.26
CA GLU A 42 -0.31 22.56 -2.80
C GLU A 42 -1.65 22.22 -2.14
N SER A 43 -2.75 22.24 -2.90
CA SER A 43 -4.08 21.84 -2.42
C SER A 43 -4.13 20.39 -1.91
N GLU A 44 -3.23 19.53 -2.37
CA GLU A 44 -3.14 18.12 -1.97
C GLU A 44 -2.33 17.92 -0.67
N LEU A 45 -1.58 18.92 -0.22
CA LEU A 45 -0.74 18.80 0.99
C LEU A 45 -1.58 18.54 2.24
N ALA A 46 -2.68 19.26 2.42
CA ALA A 46 -3.61 19.06 3.54
C ALA A 46 -4.33 17.70 3.51
N LEU A 47 -4.23 16.97 2.39
CA LEU A 47 -4.79 15.63 2.19
C LEU A 47 -3.78 14.51 2.40
N LEU A 48 -2.51 14.85 2.63
CA LEU A 48 -1.42 13.90 2.77
C LEU A 48 -1.11 13.57 4.24
N ALA A 49 -0.90 12.28 4.49
CA ALA A 49 -0.23 11.78 5.69
C ALA A 49 0.88 10.80 5.30
N LEU A 50 2.09 11.03 5.79
CA LEU A 50 3.27 10.18 5.60
C LEU A 50 3.78 9.74 6.96
N THR A 51 4.09 8.45 7.11
CA THR A 51 4.69 7.91 8.34
C THR A 51 5.75 6.85 8.06
N GLN A 52 6.71 6.72 8.98
CA GLN A 52 7.66 5.61 9.01
C GLN A 52 7.29 4.56 10.07
N ASP A 53 6.18 4.72 10.79
CA ASP A 53 5.65 3.71 11.71
C ASP A 53 4.57 2.85 11.05
N ARG A 54 4.85 1.55 10.92
CA ARG A 54 3.92 0.55 10.39
C ARG A 54 2.62 0.44 11.19
N ARG A 55 2.66 0.64 12.52
CA ARG A 55 1.48 0.59 13.38
C ARG A 55 0.58 1.79 13.15
N GLU A 56 1.19 2.96 12.99
CA GLU A 56 0.46 4.17 12.65
C GLU A 56 -0.16 4.08 11.25
N TYR A 57 0.60 3.62 10.26
CA TYR A 57 0.06 3.38 8.92
C TYR A 57 -1.11 2.39 8.93
N GLN A 58 -0.98 1.29 9.70
CA GLN A 58 -2.06 0.34 9.88
C GLN A 58 -3.26 0.98 10.59
N ARG A 59 -3.04 1.85 11.58
CA ARG A 59 -4.10 2.57 12.28
C ARG A 59 -4.87 3.47 11.32
N TRP A 60 -4.18 4.19 10.43
CA TRP A 60 -4.80 5.10 9.45
C TRP A 60 -5.56 4.36 8.33
N THR A 61 -4.98 3.27 7.82
CA THR A 61 -5.48 2.60 6.61
C THR A 61 -6.24 1.31 6.87
N GLY A 62 -6.13 0.74 8.07
CA GLY A 62 -6.55 -0.62 8.40
C GLY A 62 -5.65 -1.72 7.82
N LYS A 63 -4.65 -1.36 7.00
CA LYS A 63 -3.81 -2.32 6.27
C LYS A 63 -2.55 -2.66 7.06
N ARG A 64 -2.36 -3.95 7.34
CA ARG A 64 -1.11 -4.45 7.93
C ARG A 64 -0.09 -4.72 6.84
N LEU A 65 1.00 -3.95 6.83
CA LEU A 65 2.09 -4.13 5.88
C LEU A 65 2.95 -5.35 6.23
N ASN A 66 3.41 -6.09 5.21
CA ASN A 66 4.44 -7.12 5.35
C ASN A 66 5.79 -6.44 5.66
N PHE A 67 6.61 -7.09 6.49
CA PHE A 67 7.98 -6.67 6.81
C PHE A 67 8.85 -6.43 5.57
N MET A 68 8.58 -7.11 4.44
CA MET A 68 9.33 -6.91 3.19
C MET A 68 8.93 -5.65 2.42
N VAL A 69 7.84 -4.96 2.78
CA VAL A 69 7.39 -3.74 2.10
C VAL A 69 8.34 -2.58 2.38
N LEU A 70 8.85 -1.92 1.34
CA LEU A 70 9.79 -0.79 1.42
C LEU A 70 9.05 0.54 1.51
N GLY A 71 8.08 0.75 0.62
CA GLY A 71 7.15 1.86 0.63
C GLY A 71 5.73 1.39 0.36
N CYS A 72 4.73 2.21 0.70
CA CYS A 72 3.36 1.96 0.30
C CYS A 72 2.53 3.24 0.25
N TYR A 73 2.00 3.55 -0.92
CA TYR A 73 0.97 4.55 -1.14
C TYR A 73 -0.44 3.93 -1.06
N CYS A 74 -1.34 4.61 -0.36
CA CYS A 74 -2.74 4.26 -0.27
C CYS A 74 -3.62 5.49 -0.42
N TYR A 75 -4.55 5.41 -1.35
CA TYR A 75 -5.64 6.37 -1.52
C TYR A 75 -6.87 5.89 -0.74
N LEU A 76 -7.33 6.68 0.22
CA LEU A 76 -8.52 6.40 1.02
C LEU A 76 -9.65 7.29 0.56
N GLN A 77 -10.76 6.71 0.09
CA GLN A 77 -11.98 7.47 -0.20
C GLN A 77 -12.93 7.38 1.01
N PHE A 78 -13.41 8.53 1.46
CA PHE A 78 -14.45 8.63 2.47
C PHE A 78 -15.77 8.81 1.77
N THR A 79 -16.26 7.73 1.18
CA THR A 79 -17.69 7.63 0.88
C THR A 79 -18.31 6.87 2.05
N GLY A 80 -19.56 7.17 2.41
CA GLY A 80 -20.29 6.44 3.45
C GLY A 80 -20.49 4.93 3.17
N LYS A 81 -19.86 4.38 2.12
CA LYS A 81 -19.74 2.96 1.82
C LYS A 81 -18.27 2.64 1.53
N VAL A 82 -17.61 1.97 2.47
CA VAL A 82 -16.21 1.53 2.39
C VAL A 82 -15.98 0.72 1.11
N SER A 83 -15.49 1.36 0.05
CA SER A 83 -15.01 0.65 -1.15
C SER A 83 -13.55 0.26 -0.92
N SER A 84 -13.36 -0.90 -0.30
CA SER A 84 -12.07 -1.58 -0.21
C SER A 84 -11.66 -2.09 -1.60
N SER A 85 -10.96 -1.28 -2.38
CA SER A 85 -10.23 -1.82 -3.52
C SER A 85 -9.02 -2.62 -3.00
N VAL A 86 -9.08 -3.93 -3.26
CA VAL A 86 -8.08 -5.00 -3.07
C VAL A 86 -8.22 -5.83 -1.78
N ALA A 87 -9.23 -6.72 -1.76
CA ALA A 87 -9.05 -8.16 -1.54
C ALA A 87 -10.40 -8.89 -1.78
N ASP A 88 -10.75 -9.21 -3.03
CA ASP A 88 -11.72 -10.28 -3.32
C ASP A 88 -11.45 -10.92 -4.69
N ARG A 89 -10.98 -12.16 -4.63
CA ARG A 89 -11.15 -13.25 -5.62
C ARG A 89 -11.68 -14.39 -4.74
N ALA A 90 -12.68 -15.19 -5.07
CA ALA A 90 -13.52 -15.35 -6.25
C ALA A 90 -14.69 -16.26 -5.81
N SER A 91 -15.92 -15.99 -6.25
CA SER A 91 -17.03 -16.96 -6.33
C SER A 91 -18.13 -16.33 -7.18
N GLY A 92 -17.94 -16.36 -8.50
CA GLY A 92 -19.00 -16.00 -9.44
C GLY A 92 -19.94 -17.17 -9.66
N LYS A 93 -21.23 -16.97 -9.39
CA LYS A 93 -22.33 -17.65 -10.10
C LYS A 93 -23.14 -16.56 -10.85
N PRO A 94 -23.50 -16.76 -12.13
CA PRO A 94 -24.27 -15.79 -12.89
C PRO A 94 -25.78 -16.02 -12.72
N GLY A 95 -26.57 -14.95 -12.70
CA GLY A 95 -28.03 -15.05 -12.77
C GLY A 95 -28.82 -13.78 -12.42
N GLN A 96 -28.92 -12.85 -13.38
CA GLN A 96 -30.09 -11.97 -13.67
C GLN A 96 -30.57 -10.92 -12.61
N PRO A 97 -31.49 -9.98 -12.96
CA PRO A 97 -31.22 -8.79 -13.78
C PRO A 97 -31.66 -7.47 -13.11
N GLU A 98 -31.38 -6.40 -13.83
CA GLU A 98 -31.63 -4.95 -13.68
C GLU A 98 -32.85 -4.48 -12.85
N GLY A 99 -32.65 -3.36 -12.12
CA GLY A 99 -33.71 -2.63 -11.43
C GLY A 99 -33.36 -1.17 -11.14
N ARG A 100 -33.75 -0.29 -12.07
CA ARG A 100 -34.13 1.14 -11.94
C ARG A 100 -33.21 2.13 -11.21
N ARG A 101 -32.62 3.00 -12.04
CA ARG A 101 -32.12 4.35 -11.71
C ARG A 101 -33.26 5.24 -11.20
N ALA A 102 -33.02 5.98 -10.12
CA ALA A 102 -33.78 7.18 -9.76
C ALA A 102 -32.88 8.40 -9.99
N SER A 103 -33.17 9.15 -11.05
CA SER A 103 -32.67 10.51 -11.27
C SER A 103 -33.26 11.43 -10.22
N ALA A 104 -32.43 12.11 -9.44
CA ALA A 104 -32.84 13.32 -8.73
C ALA A 104 -32.42 14.51 -9.59
N MET A 105 -33.41 15.29 -10.02
CA MET A 105 -33.25 16.47 -10.86
C MET A 105 -32.45 17.57 -10.16
N LEU A 106 -31.64 18.28 -10.94
CA LEU A 106 -31.07 19.59 -10.61
C LEU A 106 -32.06 20.68 -11.04
N PRO A 107 -32.35 21.71 -10.22
CA PRO A 107 -33.02 22.92 -10.69
C PRO A 107 -32.02 23.96 -11.24
N LEU A 108 -32.42 24.61 -12.33
CA LEU A 108 -31.73 25.71 -13.04
C LEU A 108 -32.03 27.10 -12.39
N PRO A 109 -31.29 28.17 -12.77
CA PRO A 109 -31.06 29.35 -11.93
C PRO A 109 -32.01 30.54 -12.21
N GLY A 110 -32.27 31.36 -11.19
CA GLY A 110 -32.81 32.73 -11.35
C GLY A 110 -33.61 33.26 -10.16
N PHE A 111 -33.13 34.36 -9.56
CA PHE A 111 -33.78 35.30 -8.63
C PHE A 111 -33.95 34.94 -7.14
N SER A 112 -33.10 35.52 -6.28
CA SER A 112 -33.46 36.72 -5.48
C SER A 112 -32.30 37.17 -4.58
N GLU A 113 -32.18 38.50 -4.43
CA GLU A 113 -31.09 39.28 -3.82
C GLU A 113 -31.03 39.18 -2.28
N GLY A 114 -29.87 39.55 -1.70
CA GLY A 114 -29.55 39.51 -0.25
C GLY A 114 -30.27 40.58 0.60
N PRO A 115 -29.80 40.96 1.81
CA PRO A 115 -28.47 40.74 2.41
C PRO A 115 -28.50 40.28 3.89
N LEU A 116 -27.34 39.85 4.41
CA LEU A 116 -26.75 40.24 5.72
C LEU A 116 -25.63 39.26 6.09
N SER A 117 -24.46 39.86 6.32
CA SER A 117 -23.20 39.25 6.73
C SER A 117 -23.37 38.27 7.89
N ARG A 118 -23.22 36.99 7.61
CA ARG A 118 -22.80 35.99 8.61
C ARG A 118 -21.33 35.70 8.38
N PRO A 119 -20.51 35.51 9.43
CA PRO A 119 -19.16 35.02 9.22
C PRO A 119 -19.30 33.70 8.47
N VAL A 120 -18.65 33.62 7.30
CA VAL A 120 -18.49 32.37 6.56
C VAL A 120 -17.65 31.49 7.47
N ALA A 121 -18.31 30.78 8.39
CA ALA A 121 -17.75 29.57 8.95
C ALA A 121 -17.43 28.73 7.71
N VAL A 122 -16.14 28.60 7.41
CA VAL A 122 -15.64 27.64 6.44
C VAL A 122 -16.11 26.30 6.97
N THR A 123 -17.30 25.89 6.54
CA THR A 123 -17.77 24.52 6.64
C THR A 123 -16.84 23.78 5.71
N SER A 124 -15.66 23.43 6.23
CA SER A 124 -14.79 22.48 5.57
C SER A 124 -15.60 21.20 5.51
N GLU A 125 -16.18 20.92 4.33
CA GLU A 125 -16.64 19.57 4.08
C GLU A 125 -15.48 18.65 4.47
N PRO A 126 -15.73 17.61 5.29
CA PRO A 126 -14.67 16.69 5.65
C PRO A 126 -14.03 16.19 4.34
N PRO A 127 -12.70 16.14 4.27
CA PRO A 127 -12.01 15.81 3.04
C PRO A 127 -12.57 14.50 2.50
N ARG A 128 -12.97 14.49 1.22
CA ARG A 128 -13.62 13.31 0.60
C ARG A 128 -12.65 12.14 0.41
N HIS A 129 -11.35 12.40 0.57
CA HIS A 129 -10.31 11.41 0.46
C HIS A 129 -9.05 11.82 1.24
N ARG A 130 -8.11 10.87 1.38
CA ARG A 130 -6.76 11.07 1.95
C ARG A 130 -5.71 10.29 1.15
N HIS A 131 -4.52 10.84 1.10
CA HIS A 131 -3.30 10.19 0.63
C HIS A 131 -2.49 9.73 1.84
N CYS A 132 -2.25 8.42 1.94
CA CYS A 132 -1.41 7.85 3.00
C CYS A 132 -0.17 7.22 2.40
N ILE A 133 1.01 7.58 2.89
CA ILE A 133 2.29 7.04 2.47
C ILE A 133 2.99 6.39 3.68
N PHE A 134 3.51 5.19 3.47
CA PHE A 134 4.49 4.57 4.37
C PHE A 134 5.84 4.51 3.68
N ILE A 135 6.91 4.80 4.42
CA ILE A 135 8.30 4.58 4.00
C ILE A 135 9.03 3.83 5.12
N GLU A 136 9.72 2.73 4.82
CA GLU A 136 10.52 2.06 5.84
C GLU A 136 11.69 2.96 6.30
N PRO A 137 11.88 3.14 7.61
CA PRO A 137 13.04 3.84 8.17
C PRO A 137 14.37 3.09 8.05
N ASP A 138 14.40 1.77 8.19
CA ASP A 138 15.61 0.95 8.08
C ASP A 138 15.90 0.53 6.62
N MET A 139 16.30 1.51 5.81
CA MET A 139 16.78 1.33 4.44
C MET A 139 18.05 2.14 4.22
N GLN A 140 18.82 1.79 3.20
CA GLN A 140 19.95 2.65 2.78
C GLN A 140 19.45 4.02 2.30
N PRO A 141 20.23 5.12 2.47
CA PRO A 141 19.78 6.46 2.08
C PRO A 141 19.33 6.60 0.63
N ARG A 142 20.02 5.96 -0.33
CA ARG A 142 19.62 5.95 -1.74
C ARG A 142 18.31 5.18 -1.97
N SER A 143 18.12 4.07 -1.28
CA SER A 143 16.87 3.30 -1.33
C SER A 143 15.70 4.10 -0.73
N ILE A 144 15.94 4.89 0.32
CA ILE A 144 14.94 5.83 0.88
C ILE A 144 14.51 6.84 -0.19
N GLU A 145 15.48 7.48 -0.84
CA GLU A 145 15.23 8.46 -1.90
C GLU A 145 14.34 7.88 -3.02
N VAL A 146 14.76 6.75 -3.60
CA VAL A 146 14.02 6.07 -4.68
C VAL A 146 12.63 5.67 -4.23
N THR A 147 12.48 5.14 -3.01
CA THR A 147 11.17 4.76 -2.47
C THR A 147 10.26 5.97 -2.30
N VAL A 148 10.77 7.11 -1.80
CA VAL A 148 9.98 8.35 -1.69
C VAL A 148 9.53 8.81 -3.08
N ALA A 149 10.42 8.83 -4.07
CA ALA A 149 10.08 9.16 -5.45
C ALA A 149 8.98 8.23 -6.00
N HIS A 150 9.12 6.92 -5.81
CA HIS A 150 8.15 5.91 -6.23
C HIS A 150 6.74 6.17 -5.66
N GLU A 151 6.63 6.38 -4.34
CA GLU A 151 5.33 6.60 -3.71
C GLU A 151 4.70 7.93 -4.14
N LEU A 152 5.51 8.97 -4.40
CA LEU A 152 5.03 10.24 -4.91
C LEU A 152 4.63 10.17 -6.40
N ILE A 153 5.24 9.31 -7.21
CA ILE A 153 4.78 9.03 -8.57
C ILE A 153 3.37 8.45 -8.54
N HIS A 154 3.08 7.48 -7.65
CA HIS A 154 1.71 6.95 -7.49
C HIS A 154 0.70 8.02 -7.06
N LEU A 155 1.12 8.93 -6.18
CA LEU A 155 0.30 10.07 -5.79
C LEU A 155 0.05 11.00 -6.98
N ALA A 156 1.10 11.37 -7.72
CA ALA A 156 1.01 12.25 -8.88
C ALA A 156 0.07 11.67 -9.95
N ASP A 157 0.18 10.37 -10.24
CA ASP A 157 -0.74 9.67 -11.14
C ASP A 157 -2.18 9.75 -10.66
N ARG A 158 -2.43 9.64 -9.35
CA ARG A 158 -3.77 9.77 -8.80
C ARG A 158 -4.33 11.18 -9.00
N VAL A 159 -3.55 12.20 -8.67
CA VAL A 159 -3.93 13.61 -8.77
C VAL A 159 -4.20 14.00 -10.23
N ARG A 160 -3.41 13.47 -11.17
CA ARG A 160 -3.58 13.68 -12.62
C ARG A 160 -4.71 12.85 -13.23
N GLY A 161 -5.39 12.01 -12.45
CA GLY A 161 -6.50 11.17 -12.93
C GLY A 161 -6.07 9.92 -13.72
N THR A 162 -4.79 9.55 -13.68
CA THR A 162 -4.22 8.37 -14.35
C THR A 162 -3.68 7.32 -13.37
N PRO A 163 -4.44 6.89 -12.34
CA PRO A 163 -3.91 6.03 -11.28
C PRO A 163 -3.55 4.64 -11.80
N ARG A 164 -2.27 4.28 -11.66
CA ARG A 164 -1.77 2.95 -12.01
C ARG A 164 -1.93 1.99 -10.84
N ARG A 165 -2.26 0.73 -11.12
CA ARG A 165 -2.25 -0.35 -10.12
C ARG A 165 -0.90 -1.07 -10.17
N HIS A 166 -0.26 -1.27 -9.02
CA HIS A 166 1.03 -1.98 -8.88
C HIS A 166 1.09 -3.36 -9.57
N ARG A 167 -0.06 -4.01 -9.78
CA ARG A 167 -0.13 -5.33 -10.43
C ARG A 167 -0.15 -5.29 -11.97
N HIS A 168 -0.39 -4.11 -12.56
CA HIS A 168 -0.72 -3.96 -13.97
C HIS A 168 0.30 -3.15 -14.77
N HIS A 169 1.27 -2.51 -14.13
CA HIS A 169 2.48 -2.08 -14.82
C HIS A 169 3.56 -3.14 -14.60
N GLY A 170 4.19 -3.59 -15.69
CA GLY A 170 5.39 -4.41 -15.61
C GLY A 170 6.47 -3.70 -14.78
N TYR A 171 7.48 -4.47 -14.37
CA TYR A 171 8.60 -4.02 -13.54
C TYR A 171 9.25 -2.71 -14.05
N ASP A 172 9.12 -2.40 -15.34
CA ASP A 172 9.86 -1.31 -15.99
C ASP A 172 9.10 0.01 -16.20
N SER A 173 7.75 0.07 -16.19
CA SER A 173 7.09 1.33 -16.60
C SER A 173 7.14 2.42 -15.53
N ILE A 174 7.18 2.06 -14.24
CA ILE A 174 7.45 3.04 -13.17
C ILE A 174 8.96 3.23 -13.01
N ALA A 175 9.77 2.21 -13.25
CA ALA A 175 11.23 2.34 -13.20
C ALA A 175 11.76 3.39 -14.18
N ALA A 176 11.13 3.55 -15.35
CA ALA A 176 11.47 4.64 -16.29
C ALA A 176 11.15 6.03 -15.71
N ASP A 177 10.00 6.20 -15.05
CA ASP A 177 9.63 7.46 -14.39
C ASP A 177 10.54 7.73 -13.18
N GLU A 178 10.87 6.69 -12.42
CA GLU A 178 11.86 6.74 -11.34
C GLU A 178 13.21 7.19 -11.86
N ALA A 179 13.71 6.59 -12.94
CA ALA A 179 14.98 6.96 -13.55
C ALA A 179 14.96 8.43 -14.01
N ALA A 180 13.90 8.85 -14.69
CA ALA A 180 13.74 10.23 -15.16
C ALA A 180 13.68 11.24 -14.00
N ILE A 181 12.99 10.90 -12.91
CA ILE A 181 12.83 11.83 -11.78
C ILE A 181 14.02 11.80 -10.82
N THR A 182 14.68 10.67 -10.62
CA THR A 182 15.82 10.56 -9.67
C THR A 182 17.15 10.87 -10.34
N GLY A 183 17.26 10.64 -11.66
CA GLY A 183 18.51 10.72 -12.41
C GLY A 183 19.36 9.44 -12.35
N TYR A 184 18.90 8.40 -11.64
CA TYR A 184 19.53 7.08 -11.69
C TYR A 184 19.20 6.38 -13.01
N ASP A 185 20.10 5.53 -13.48
CA ASP A 185 19.78 4.61 -14.57
C ASP A 185 18.96 3.40 -14.09
N LEU A 186 18.34 2.67 -15.01
CA LEU A 186 17.49 1.52 -14.69
C LEU A 186 18.26 0.37 -14.01
N GLU A 187 19.55 0.19 -14.32
CA GLU A 187 20.37 -0.88 -13.74
C GLU A 187 20.73 -0.55 -12.29
N GLU A 188 21.03 0.71 -11.98
CA GLU A 188 21.27 1.19 -10.63
C GLU A 188 20.00 1.05 -9.78
N LEU A 189 18.82 1.41 -10.30
CA LEU A 189 17.55 1.20 -9.59
C LEU A 189 17.30 -0.29 -9.30
N ARG A 190 17.55 -1.16 -10.29
CA ARG A 190 17.45 -2.63 -10.12
C ARG A 190 18.41 -3.14 -9.05
N ARG A 191 19.66 -2.66 -9.05
CA ARG A 191 20.68 -3.01 -8.07
C ARG A 191 20.26 -2.58 -6.66
N LEU A 192 19.82 -1.33 -6.48
CA LEU A 192 19.37 -0.81 -5.18
C LEU A 192 18.21 -1.64 -4.62
N LEU A 193 17.21 -1.97 -5.44
CA LEU A 193 16.08 -2.80 -5.01
C LEU A 193 16.53 -4.22 -4.64
N HIS A 194 17.45 -4.79 -5.42
CA HIS A 194 18.00 -6.12 -5.15
C HIS A 194 18.77 -6.16 -3.83
N GLU A 195 19.69 -5.21 -3.62
CA GLU A 195 20.51 -5.10 -2.41
C GLU A 195 19.64 -4.93 -1.16
N GLU A 196 18.64 -4.04 -1.22
CA GLU A 196 17.74 -3.80 -0.09
C GLU A 196 16.85 -5.03 0.18
N SER A 197 16.38 -5.72 -0.86
CA SER A 197 15.65 -6.99 -0.72
C SER A 197 16.51 -8.08 -0.08
N ALA A 198 17.78 -8.20 -0.52
CA ALA A 198 18.73 -9.18 0.00
C ALA A 198 19.10 -8.90 1.46
N ARG A 199 19.40 -7.64 1.80
CA ARG A 199 19.69 -7.20 3.17
C ARG A 199 18.53 -7.53 4.11
N ARG A 200 17.30 -7.21 3.71
CA ARG A 200 16.10 -7.52 4.51
C ARG A 200 15.84 -9.00 4.63
N GLU A 201 16.08 -9.77 3.56
CA GLU A 201 16.00 -11.21 3.63
C GLU A 201 16.99 -11.75 4.64
N GLN A 202 18.25 -11.28 4.61
CA GLN A 202 19.26 -11.65 5.58
C GLN A 202 18.84 -11.31 7.01
N LEU A 203 18.35 -10.09 7.27
CA LEU A 203 17.83 -9.70 8.59
C LEU A 203 16.66 -10.57 9.04
N ARG A 204 15.74 -10.89 8.12
CA ARG A 204 14.62 -11.80 8.38
C ARG A 204 15.12 -13.19 8.74
N ARG A 205 16.16 -13.70 8.06
CA ARG A 205 16.76 -15.01 8.34
C ARG A 205 17.61 -15.03 9.59
N ALA A 206 18.28 -13.95 9.95
CA ALA A 206 18.95 -13.83 11.23
C ALA A 206 17.96 -13.90 12.39
N ARG A 207 16.79 -13.24 12.27
CA ARG A 207 15.72 -13.28 13.28
C ARG A 207 14.90 -14.58 13.28
N ALA A 208 14.75 -15.20 12.11
CA ALA A 208 13.95 -16.39 11.91
C ALA A 208 14.68 -17.36 10.96
N PRO A 209 15.72 -18.05 11.47
CA PRO A 209 16.52 -18.98 10.67
C PRO A 209 15.64 -20.12 10.16
N LEU A 210 16.02 -20.63 8.99
CA LEU A 210 15.39 -21.81 8.40
C LEU A 210 15.78 -23.03 9.22
N ARG A 211 14.77 -23.77 9.71
CA ARG A 211 14.98 -24.93 10.59
C ARG A 211 14.35 -26.21 10.06
N TYR A 212 13.42 -26.10 9.11
CA TYR A 212 12.67 -27.24 8.60
C TYR A 212 12.62 -27.17 7.08
N ILE A 213 13.06 -28.23 6.42
CA ILE A 213 12.92 -28.41 4.99
C ILE A 213 11.80 -29.41 4.74
N TYR A 214 10.72 -28.95 4.12
CA TYR A 214 9.65 -29.82 3.65
C TYR A 214 9.82 -30.11 2.16
N VAL A 215 9.45 -31.30 1.72
CA VAL A 215 9.53 -31.71 0.32
C VAL A 215 8.16 -32.18 -0.18
N CYS A 216 7.85 -31.87 -1.43
CA CYS A 216 6.73 -32.50 -2.12
C CYS A 216 7.11 -33.93 -2.57
N PRO A 217 6.35 -34.97 -2.21
CA PRO A 217 6.68 -36.35 -2.63
C PRO A 217 6.54 -36.57 -4.14
N ASN A 218 5.78 -35.71 -4.85
CA ASN A 218 5.56 -35.84 -6.28
C ASN A 218 6.63 -35.13 -7.12
N CYS A 219 6.87 -33.84 -6.88
CA CYS A 219 7.78 -33.03 -7.71
C CYS A 219 9.15 -32.78 -7.07
N GLY A 220 9.40 -33.25 -5.85
CA GLY A 220 10.67 -33.06 -5.16
C GLY A 220 10.96 -31.62 -4.72
N LYS A 221 10.06 -30.66 -4.98
CA LYS A 221 10.29 -29.25 -4.61
C LYS A 221 10.45 -29.08 -3.10
N GLU A 222 11.49 -28.37 -2.71
CA GLU A 222 11.76 -28.00 -1.33
C GLU A 222 11.03 -26.74 -0.89
N TYR A 223 10.63 -26.73 0.37
CA TYR A 223 9.91 -25.64 1.03
C TYR A 223 10.58 -25.36 2.38
N PRO A 224 11.60 -24.50 2.40
CA PRO A 224 12.29 -24.12 3.63
C PRO A 224 11.38 -23.29 4.55
N ARG A 225 11.39 -23.62 5.84
CA ARG A 225 10.55 -22.97 6.86
C ARG A 225 11.33 -22.69 8.14
N ALA A 226 11.07 -21.53 8.73
CA ALA A 226 11.57 -21.20 10.07
C ALA A 226 10.75 -21.87 11.20
N ARG A 227 9.51 -22.24 10.93
CA ARG A 227 8.59 -22.90 11.87
C ARG A 227 7.87 -24.05 11.19
N ARG A 228 7.58 -25.12 11.94
CA ARG A 228 6.75 -26.23 11.47
C ARG A 228 5.37 -25.73 11.03
N TYR A 229 4.77 -26.41 10.06
CA TYR A 229 3.38 -26.16 9.70
C TYR A 229 2.45 -26.55 10.85
N SER A 230 1.51 -25.68 11.20
CA SER A 230 0.49 -25.96 12.23
C SER A 230 -0.69 -26.78 11.70
N ARG A 231 -0.81 -26.91 10.37
CA ARG A 231 -1.83 -27.69 9.66
C ARG A 231 -1.19 -28.40 8.49
N PRO A 232 -1.75 -29.53 8.02
CA PRO A 232 -1.35 -30.13 6.76
C PRO A 232 -1.42 -29.12 5.61
N VAL A 233 -0.38 -29.08 4.78
CA VAL A 233 -0.30 -28.25 3.57
C VAL A 233 0.19 -29.11 2.41
N SER A 234 -0.17 -28.75 1.19
CA SER A 234 0.24 -29.45 -0.03
C SER A 234 1.00 -28.55 -0.99
N CYS A 235 1.68 -29.17 -1.96
CA CYS A 235 2.45 -28.49 -2.98
C CYS A 235 1.58 -27.64 -3.92
N SER A 236 1.71 -26.32 -3.83
CA SER A 236 1.00 -25.36 -4.71
C SER A 236 1.47 -25.33 -6.16
N LEU A 237 2.56 -26.04 -6.46
CA LEU A 237 3.07 -26.21 -7.82
C LEU A 237 2.37 -27.39 -8.51
N CYS A 238 2.14 -28.50 -7.79
CA CYS A 238 1.43 -29.66 -8.33
C CYS A 238 -0.09 -29.42 -8.41
N ASP A 239 -0.65 -28.72 -7.42
CA ASP A 239 -2.08 -28.42 -7.38
C ASP A 239 -2.31 -27.07 -6.69
N LYS A 240 -3.19 -26.22 -7.23
CA LYS A 240 -3.51 -24.91 -6.63
C LYS A 240 -4.42 -25.05 -5.41
N ALA A 241 -5.20 -26.12 -5.33
CA ALA A 241 -6.02 -26.46 -4.18
C ALA A 241 -5.25 -27.38 -3.20
N TYR A 242 -5.72 -27.46 -1.95
CA TYR A 242 -5.16 -28.43 -1.02
C TYR A 242 -5.43 -29.85 -1.52
N ASN A 243 -4.37 -30.66 -1.65
CA ASN A 243 -4.46 -32.03 -2.13
C ASN A 243 -3.63 -32.96 -1.23
N PRO A 244 -4.26 -33.92 -0.52
CA PRO A 244 -3.56 -34.78 0.44
C PRO A 244 -2.49 -35.67 -0.23
N ARG A 245 -2.60 -35.98 -1.53
CA ARG A 245 -1.58 -36.75 -2.27
C ARG A 245 -0.26 -35.99 -2.39
N TYR A 246 -0.32 -34.67 -2.41
CA TYR A 246 0.86 -33.80 -2.51
C TYR A 246 1.15 -33.11 -1.18
N ARG A 247 0.73 -33.72 -0.06
CA ARG A 247 1.02 -33.21 1.29
C ARG A 247 2.53 -33.12 1.48
N LEU A 248 3.00 -31.95 1.90
CA LEU A 248 4.41 -31.73 2.12
C LEU A 248 4.90 -32.57 3.29
N LEU A 249 5.98 -33.31 3.09
CA LEU A 249 6.62 -34.16 4.09
C LEU A 249 7.83 -33.46 4.66
N LEU A 250 8.06 -33.56 5.97
CA LEU A 250 9.27 -33.03 6.58
C LEU A 250 10.45 -33.91 6.18
N ALA A 251 11.40 -33.36 5.41
CA ALA A 251 12.55 -34.09 4.92
C ALA A 251 13.77 -33.95 5.83
N ARG A 252 14.04 -32.72 6.31
CA ARG A 252 15.22 -32.41 7.13
C ARG A 252 14.92 -31.35 8.17
N GLU A 253 15.59 -31.44 9.31
CA GLU A 253 15.70 -30.35 10.27
C GLU A 253 17.11 -29.77 10.19
N LEU A 254 17.20 -28.45 10.07
CA LEU A 254 18.46 -27.71 10.09
C LEU A 254 18.64 -27.26 11.54
N LEU A 255 19.60 -27.89 12.23
CA LEU A 255 19.98 -27.56 13.60
C LEU A 255 20.54 -26.14 13.68
#